data_AF-A0ABD1DTE9-F1
#
_entry.id   AF-A0ABD1DTE9-F1
#
_cell.length_a   1.000
_cell.length_b   1.000
_cell.length_c   1.000
_cell.angle_alpha   90.00
_cell.angle_beta   90.00
_cell.angle_gamma   90.00
#
_symmetry.space_group_name_H-M   'P 1'
#
loop_
_entity.id
_entity.type
_entity.pdbx_description
1 polymer ?
#
loop_
_entity_poly.entity_id
_entity_poly.type
_entity_poly.pdbx_seq_one_letter_code
_entity_poly.pdbx_strand_id
1 'polypeptide(L)'
;MSSNFKYSLTKVYKNYNKYVPELKSTAVLRTIIQICVHYIESKSCSRQVLDRALKKLQAADHEVPEHFCELFAAILQLIQLYLRYPKGIVKDDELRETLRELRFQEDCVEDIVKVLRHRDSLSLSYREMRNLRSPPRRLIWRLNVSFLNK
;
A
#
# COMPACT_ATOMS: atom_id res chain seq x y z
N MET A 1 -14.31 19.54 10.00
CA MET A 1 -14.73 19.08 8.66
C MET A 1 -13.78 17.96 8.24
N SER A 2 -14.28 16.74 8.04
CA SER A 2 -13.46 15.65 7.51
C SER A 2 -13.00 16.04 6.11
N SER A 3 -11.70 16.05 5.87
CA SER A 3 -11.16 16.33 4.54
C SER A 3 -11.63 15.25 3.54
N ASN A 4 -11.76 15.62 2.27
CA ASN A 4 -12.10 14.66 1.21
C ASN A 4 -11.12 13.47 1.17
N PHE A 5 -9.87 13.68 1.56
CA PHE A 5 -8.84 12.64 1.65
C PHE A 5 -9.17 11.64 2.77
N LYS A 6 -9.42 12.11 3.99
CA LYS A 6 -9.77 11.26 5.14
C LYS A 6 -10.96 10.36 4.82
N TYR A 7 -12.06 10.95 4.36
CA TYR A 7 -13.25 10.17 3.97
C TYR A 7 -12.94 9.11 2.89
N SER A 8 -12.17 9.48 1.86
CA SER A 8 -11.80 8.56 0.79
C SER A 8 -10.92 7.43 1.29
N LEU A 9 -9.95 7.72 2.15
CA LEU A 9 -9.03 6.73 2.68
C LEU A 9 -9.76 5.75 3.60
N THR A 10 -10.59 6.23 4.53
CA THR A 10 -11.39 5.38 5.42
C THR A 10 -12.31 4.45 4.62
N LYS A 11 -12.91 4.94 3.54
CA LYS A 11 -13.76 4.12 2.66
C LYS A 11 -12.97 2.99 1.99
N VAL A 12 -11.77 3.28 1.50
CA VAL A 12 -10.86 2.32 0.87
C VAL A 12 -10.37 1.28 1.88
N TYR A 13 -10.04 1.72 3.10
CA TYR A 13 -9.51 0.88 4.18
C TYR A 13 -10.54 0.03 4.90
N LYS A 14 -11.85 0.22 4.64
CA LYS A 14 -12.93 -0.51 5.33
C LYS A 14 -12.72 -2.03 5.35
N ASN A 15 -12.19 -2.60 4.27
CA ASN A 15 -11.96 -4.04 4.14
C ASN A 15 -10.59 -4.50 4.69
N TYR A 16 -9.67 -3.57 4.91
CA TYR A 16 -8.30 -3.85 5.34
C TYR A 16 -8.02 -3.50 6.81
N ASN A 17 -8.91 -2.74 7.45
CA ASN A 17 -8.71 -2.23 8.81
C ASN A 17 -8.47 -3.34 9.84
N LYS A 18 -9.01 -4.55 9.61
CA LYS A 18 -8.76 -5.72 10.45
C LYS A 18 -7.32 -6.25 10.39
N TYR A 19 -6.59 -5.99 9.31
CA TYR A 19 -5.22 -6.48 9.10
C TYR A 19 -4.17 -5.47 9.54
N VAL A 20 -4.51 -4.17 9.60
CA VAL A 20 -3.56 -3.11 10.01
C VAL A 20 -2.84 -3.41 11.33
N PRO A 21 -3.49 -3.98 12.38
CA PRO A 21 -2.80 -4.35 13.62
C PRO A 21 -1.71 -5.42 13.49
N GLU A 22 -1.69 -6.21 12.40
CA GLU A 22 -0.60 -7.17 12.13
C GLU A 22 0.69 -6.47 11.71
N LEU A 23 0.60 -5.21 11.26
CA LEU A 23 1.74 -4.40 10.87
C LEU A 23 2.45 -3.81 12.11
N LYS A 24 3.19 -4.67 12.81
CA LYS A 24 3.95 -4.32 14.03
C LYS A 24 5.39 -3.90 13.76
N SER A 25 5.89 -4.12 12.54
CA SER A 25 7.29 -3.92 12.19
C SER A 25 7.44 -2.92 11.05
N THR A 26 8.23 -1.88 11.31
CA THR A 26 8.62 -0.90 10.28
C THR A 26 9.42 -1.55 9.15
N ALA A 27 10.17 -2.63 9.41
CA ALA A 27 10.88 -3.37 8.37
C ALA A 27 9.91 -4.05 7.39
N VAL A 28 8.81 -4.63 7.91
CA VAL A 28 7.74 -5.21 7.09
C VAL A 28 7.05 -4.12 6.27
N LEU A 29 6.68 -2.99 6.90
CA LEU A 29 6.09 -1.85 6.19
C LEU A 29 7.00 -1.33 5.08
N ARG A 30 8.28 -1.08 5.36
CA ARG A 30 9.25 -0.58 4.38
C ARG A 30 9.41 -1.54 3.22
N THR A 31 9.42 -2.85 3.50
CA THR A 31 9.45 -3.88 2.46
C THR A 31 8.20 -3.82 1.59
N ILE A 32 7.01 -3.70 2.19
CA ILE A 32 5.75 -3.53 1.46
C ILE A 32 5.78 -2.27 0.60
N ILE A 33 6.23 -1.14 1.14
CA ILE A 33 6.36 0.13 0.43
C ILE A 33 7.29 -0.04 -0.78
N GLN A 34 8.44 -0.69 -0.63
CA GLN A 34 9.38 -0.93 -1.73
C GLN A 34 8.73 -1.74 -2.86
N ILE A 35 7.92 -2.76 -2.54
CA ILE A 35 7.18 -3.53 -3.54
C ILE A 35 6.13 -2.65 -4.22
N CYS A 36 5.43 -1.79 -3.48
CA CYS A 36 4.45 -0.85 -4.03
C CYS A 36 5.11 0.13 -5.01
N VAL A 37 6.25 0.70 -4.63
CA VAL A 37 7.06 1.60 -5.48
C VAL A 37 7.48 0.88 -6.76
N HIS A 38 8.08 -0.31 -6.63
CA HIS A 38 8.45 -1.12 -7.79
C HIS A 38 7.26 -1.42 -8.70
N TYR A 39 6.08 -1.71 -8.14
CA TYR A 39 4.87 -1.96 -8.94
C TYR A 39 4.41 -0.72 -9.70
N ILE A 40 4.44 0.46 -9.07
CA ILE A 40 4.07 1.74 -9.70
C ILE A 40 5.04 2.07 -10.85
N GLU A 41 6.34 1.82 -10.67
CA GLU A 41 7.37 2.11 -11.66
C GLU A 41 7.38 1.10 -12.82
N SER A 42 7.40 -0.20 -12.49
CA SER A 42 7.55 -1.27 -13.49
C SER A 42 6.23 -1.72 -14.12
N LYS A 43 5.08 -1.31 -13.56
CA LYS A 43 3.73 -1.75 -13.96
C LYS A 43 3.55 -3.27 -13.89
N SER A 44 4.42 -3.96 -13.15
CA SER A 44 4.42 -5.41 -13.01
C SER A 44 4.70 -5.81 -11.57
N CYS A 45 3.87 -6.70 -11.02
CA CYS A 45 4.14 -7.35 -9.75
C CYS A 45 4.07 -8.85 -10.04
N SER A 46 5.24 -9.48 -10.23
CA SER A 46 5.30 -10.93 -10.37
C SER A 46 5.30 -11.56 -8.98
N ARG A 47 4.72 -12.77 -8.88
CA ARG A 47 4.76 -13.57 -7.63
C ARG A 47 6.18 -13.72 -7.09
N GLN A 48 7.17 -13.82 -7.97
CA GLN A 48 8.58 -13.91 -7.61
C GLN A 48 9.12 -12.67 -6.87
N VAL A 49 8.54 -11.48 -7.06
CA VAL A 49 8.95 -10.28 -6.31
C VAL A 49 8.42 -10.35 -4.88
N LEU A 50 7.17 -10.77 -4.70
CA LEU A 50 6.57 -11.01 -3.38
C LEU A 50 7.30 -12.13 -2.63
N ASP A 51 7.52 -13.27 -3.28
CA ASP A 51 8.23 -14.42 -2.68
C ASP A 51 9.64 -14.02 -2.24
N ARG A 52 10.35 -13.21 -3.03
CA ARG A 52 11.67 -12.69 -2.66
C ARG A 52 11.62 -11.75 -1.47
N ALA A 53 10.60 -10.89 -1.39
CA ALA A 53 10.42 -10.00 -0.24
C ALA A 53 10.11 -10.78 1.04
N LEU A 54 9.23 -11.78 0.97
CA LEU A 54 8.92 -12.67 2.08
C LEU A 54 10.16 -13.42 2.58
N LYS A 55 10.95 -14.00 1.66
CA LYS A 55 12.21 -14.68 2.00
C LYS A 55 13.22 -13.75 2.67
N LYS A 56 13.30 -12.49 2.24
CA LYS A 56 14.18 -11.49 2.87
C LYS A 56 13.75 -11.16 4.30
N LEU A 57 12.44 -11.03 4.54
CA LEU A 57 11.92 -10.81 5.89
C LEU A 57 12.17 -12.00 6.80
N GLN A 58 11.94 -13.22 6.30
CA GLN A 58 12.23 -14.46 7.04
C GLN A 58 13.73 -14.61 7.35
N ALA A 59 14.61 -14.32 6.38
CA ALA A 59 16.06 -14.38 6.58
C ALA A 59 16.58 -13.33 7.56
N ALA A 60 15.85 -12.23 7.75
CA ALA A 60 16.16 -11.17 8.72
C ALA A 60 15.47 -11.40 10.09
N ASP A 61 14.88 -12.57 10.31
CA ASP A 61 14.16 -12.95 11.53
C ASP A 61 13.01 -12.00 11.89
N HIS A 62 12.38 -11.41 10.87
CA HIS A 62 11.18 -10.61 11.05
C HIS A 62 9.93 -11.49 10.98
N GLU A 63 9.04 -11.31 11.96
CA GLU A 63 7.71 -11.92 11.94
C GLU A 63 6.92 -11.41 10.73
N VAL A 64 6.62 -12.31 9.80
CA VAL A 64 5.85 -11.99 8.60
C VAL A 64 4.37 -12.12 8.93
N PRO A 65 3.57 -11.06 8.70
CA PRO A 65 2.12 -11.12 8.88
C PRO A 65 1.46 -12.23 8.05
N GLU A 66 0.45 -12.87 8.63
CA GLU A 66 -0.35 -13.89 7.93
C GLU A 66 -1.02 -13.28 6.69
N HIS A 67 -1.57 -12.07 6.83
CA HIS A 67 -2.27 -11.35 5.77
C HIS A 67 -1.36 -10.34 5.04
N PHE A 68 -0.15 -10.77 4.68
CA PHE A 68 0.84 -9.93 4.01
C PHE A 68 0.32 -9.36 2.67
N CYS A 69 -0.44 -10.14 1.90
CA CYS A 69 -0.96 -9.69 0.60
C CYS A 69 -2.02 -8.60 0.75
N GLU A 70 -2.88 -8.72 1.75
CA GLU A 70 -3.91 -7.75 2.10
C GLU A 70 -3.29 -6.45 2.60
N LEU A 71 -2.25 -6.55 3.43
CA LEU A 71 -1.45 -5.40 3.85
C LEU A 71 -0.78 -4.71 2.66
N PHE A 72 -0.19 -5.49 1.73
CA PHE A 72 0.34 -4.93 0.49
C PHE A 72 -0.72 -4.17 -0.31
N ALA A 73 -1.90 -4.76 -0.51
CA ALA A 73 -2.99 -4.11 -1.22
C ALA A 73 -3.45 -2.81 -0.52
N ALA A 74 -3.56 -2.83 0.81
CA ALA A 74 -3.94 -1.66 1.60
C ALA A 74 -2.94 -0.51 1.42
N ILE A 75 -1.64 -0.78 1.64
CA ILE A 75 -0.58 0.23 1.51
C ILE A 75 -0.49 0.75 0.07
N LEU A 76 -0.62 -0.13 -0.93
CA LEU A 76 -0.64 0.31 -2.33
C LEU A 76 -1.79 1.27 -2.60
N GLN A 77 -2.99 0.97 -2.11
CA GLN A 77 -4.15 1.85 -2.29
C GLN A 77 -3.98 3.19 -1.58
N LEU A 78 -3.36 3.20 -0.40
CA LEU A 78 -3.00 4.43 0.30
C LEU A 78 -2.04 5.31 -0.52
N ILE A 79 -0.95 4.73 -1.01
CA ILE A 79 0.04 5.44 -1.83
C ILE A 79 -0.64 5.99 -3.09
N GLN A 80 -1.39 5.15 -3.81
CA GLN A 80 -2.09 5.57 -5.02
C GLN A 80 -3.12 6.67 -4.75
N LEU A 81 -3.87 6.58 -3.65
CA LEU A 81 -4.82 7.60 -3.27
C LEU A 81 -4.10 8.93 -3.01
N TYR A 82 -3.04 8.92 -2.21
CA TYR A 82 -2.24 10.11 -1.93
C TYR A 82 -1.65 10.75 -3.20
N LEU A 83 -1.10 9.94 -4.11
CA LEU A 83 -0.53 10.41 -5.38
C LEU A 83 -1.57 11.00 -6.34
N ARG A 84 -2.86 10.67 -6.20
CA ARG A 84 -3.95 11.30 -6.98
C ARG A 84 -4.21 12.75 -6.58
N TYR A 85 -3.96 13.12 -5.33
CA TYR A 85 -4.16 14.49 -4.87
C TYR A 85 -3.03 15.39 -5.36
N PRO A 86 -3.33 16.65 -5.76
CA PRO A 86 -2.30 17.63 -6.05
C PRO A 86 -1.35 17.84 -4.85
N LYS A 87 -0.09 18.21 -5.14
CA LYS A 87 0.92 18.48 -4.10
C LYS A 87 0.44 19.62 -3.19
N GLY A 88 0.57 19.44 -1.87
CA GLY A 88 0.17 20.44 -0.88
C GLY A 88 -1.30 20.41 -0.46
N ILE A 89 -2.16 19.60 -1.10
CA ILE A 89 -3.58 19.49 -0.71
C ILE A 89 -3.76 18.69 0.58
N VAL A 90 -3.11 17.54 0.68
CA VAL A 90 -3.12 16.73 1.90
C VAL A 90 -1.98 17.20 2.79
N LYS A 91 -2.33 17.78 3.95
CA LYS A 91 -1.34 18.23 4.94
C LYS A 91 -0.77 17.04 5.69
N ASP A 92 0.46 17.15 6.18
CA ASP A 92 1.10 16.03 6.90
C ASP A 92 0.37 15.71 8.21
N ASP A 93 -0.12 16.72 8.92
CA ASP A 93 -0.86 16.51 10.17
C ASP A 93 -2.18 15.79 9.93
N GLU A 94 -2.85 16.13 8.82
CA GLU A 94 -4.07 15.44 8.37
C GLU A 94 -3.78 13.97 7.99
N LEU A 95 -2.67 13.72 7.30
CA LEU A 95 -2.23 12.38 6.96
C LEU A 95 -1.92 11.55 8.22
N ARG A 96 -1.18 12.12 9.17
CA ARG A 96 -0.86 11.49 10.46
C ARG A 96 -2.12 11.15 11.24
N GLU A 97 -3.01 12.11 11.41
CA GLU A 97 -4.27 11.93 12.15
C GLU A 97 -5.09 10.80 11.51
N THR A 98 -5.22 10.81 10.19
CA THR A 98 -5.97 9.77 9.47
C THR A 98 -5.34 8.38 9.63
N LEU A 99 -4.01 8.28 9.57
CA LEU A 99 -3.32 7.00 9.78
C LEU A 99 -3.46 6.49 11.22
N ARG A 100 -3.40 7.37 12.21
CA ARG A 100 -3.63 7.01 13.62
C ARG A 100 -5.05 6.50 13.85
N GLU A 101 -6.06 7.11 13.24
CA GLU A 101 -7.45 6.62 13.29
C GLU A 101 -7.64 5.24 12.64
N LEU A 102 -6.83 4.95 11.60
CA LEU A 102 -6.75 3.62 10.99
C LEU A 102 -5.91 2.63 11.81
N ARG A 103 -5.49 3.00 13.02
CA ARG A 103 -4.77 2.16 13.98
C ARG A 103 -3.39 1.71 13.50
N PHE A 104 -2.74 2.50 12.65
CA PHE A 104 -1.32 2.32 12.39
C PHE A 104 -0.51 2.64 13.64
N GLN A 105 0.56 1.87 13.89
CA GLN A 105 1.52 2.20 14.93
C GLN A 105 2.28 3.50 14.59
N GLU A 106 2.64 4.28 15.60
CA GLU A 106 3.25 5.60 15.42
C GLU A 106 4.52 5.57 14.55
N ASP A 107 5.39 4.58 14.76
CA ASP A 107 6.60 4.41 13.95
C ASP A 107 6.28 4.16 12.47
N CYS A 108 5.22 3.40 12.20
CA CYS A 108 4.72 3.15 10.85
C CYS A 108 4.10 4.41 10.23
N VAL A 109 3.41 5.24 11.03
CA VAL A 109 2.85 6.51 10.59
C VAL A 109 3.95 7.43 10.09
N GLU A 110 5.00 7.63 10.88
CA GLU A 110 6.09 8.54 10.51
C GLU A 110 6.87 8.04 9.28
N ASP A 111 7.10 6.73 9.16
CA ASP A 111 7.70 6.14 7.97
C ASP A 111 6.84 6.38 6.71
N ILE A 112 5.52 6.18 6.79
CA ILE A 112 4.61 6.42 5.66
C ILE A 112 4.63 7.90 5.27
N VAL A 113 4.50 8.81 6.24
CA VAL A 113 4.51 10.26 5.99
C VAL A 113 5.82 10.68 5.33
N LYS A 114 6.96 10.19 5.84
CA LYS A 114 8.28 10.49 5.26
C LYS A 114 8.40 10.01 3.82
N VAL A 115 7.98 8.78 3.52
CA VAL A 115 8.00 8.24 2.14
C VAL A 115 7.12 9.06 1.21
N LEU A 116 5.91 9.40 1.64
CA LEU A 116 4.95 10.13 0.82
C LEU A 116 5.32 11.60 0.61
N ARG A 117 6.08 12.21 1.51
CA ARG A 117 6.66 13.55 1.29
C ARG A 117 7.59 13.58 0.07
N HIS A 118 8.35 12.52 -0.17
CA HIS A 118 9.25 12.39 -1.32
C HIS A 118 8.53 11.86 -2.59
N ARG A 119 7.27 12.29 -2.81
CA ARG A 119 6.39 11.82 -3.90
C ARG A 119 6.80 12.23 -5.31
N ASP A 120 7.76 13.12 -5.51
CA ASP A 120 7.95 13.77 -6.81
C ASP A 120 8.33 12.75 -7.90
N SER A 121 9.24 11.80 -7.60
CA SER A 121 9.59 10.70 -8.51
C SER A 121 8.41 9.75 -8.76
N LEU A 122 7.70 9.37 -7.69
CA LEU A 122 6.57 8.43 -7.76
C LEU A 122 5.35 9.01 -8.49
N SER A 123 5.15 10.33 -8.41
CA SER A 123 3.99 11.01 -9.01
C SER A 123 4.02 10.94 -10.53
N LEU A 124 5.20 11.01 -11.15
CA LEU A 124 5.35 10.87 -12.60
C LEU A 124 5.01 9.44 -13.05
N SER A 125 5.69 8.44 -12.45
CA SER A 125 5.44 7.02 -12.70
C SER A 125 3.97 6.63 -12.51
N TYR A 126 3.34 7.16 -11.45
CA TYR A 126 1.92 6.94 -11.19
C TYR A 126 1.01 7.53 -12.25
N ARG A 127 1.28 8.75 -12.74
CA ARG A 127 0.50 9.38 -13.83
C ARG A 127 0.60 8.56 -15.11
N GLU A 128 1.79 8.12 -15.47
CA GLU A 128 2.01 7.27 -16.64
C GLU A 128 1.33 5.92 -16.51
N MET A 129 1.39 5.29 -15.32
CA MET A 129 0.69 4.05 -15.02
C MET A 129 -0.83 4.22 -15.13
N ARG A 130 -1.38 5.29 -14.55
CA ARG A 130 -2.83 5.57 -14.56
C ARG A 130 -3.36 5.86 -15.96
N ASN A 131 -2.57 6.51 -16.80
CA ASN A 131 -2.96 6.88 -18.17
C ASN A 131 -2.94 5.70 -19.15
N LEU A 132 -2.47 4.52 -18.73
CA LEU A 132 -2.63 3.30 -19.50
C LEU A 132 -4.12 2.91 -19.54
N ARG A 133 -4.78 3.26 -20.64
CA ARG A 133 -6.12 2.76 -21.01
C ARG A 133 -6.14 1.24 -21.28
N SER A 134 -4.97 0.62 -21.36
CA SER A 134 -4.80 -0.81 -21.53
C SER A 134 -5.05 -1.51 -20.19
N PRO A 135 -6.08 -2.36 -20.04
CA PRO A 135 -6.21 -3.19 -18.86
C PRO A 135 -4.91 -3.98 -18.67
N PRO A 136 -4.37 -4.08 -17.44
CA PRO A 136 -3.09 -4.73 -17.21
C PRO A 136 -3.18 -6.15 -17.73
N ARG A 137 -2.51 -6.42 -18.85
CA ARG A 137 -2.62 -7.66 -19.63
C ARG A 137 -2.20 -8.93 -18.86
N ARG A 138 -1.75 -8.80 -17.61
CA ARG A 138 -1.18 -9.89 -16.78
C ARG A 138 -1.39 -9.71 -15.28
N LEU A 139 -2.48 -9.08 -14.82
CA LEU A 139 -2.89 -9.28 -13.42
C LEU A 139 -3.62 -10.63 -13.32
N ILE A 140 -2.85 -11.73 -13.22
CA ILE A 140 -3.41 -13.05 -12.88
C ILE A 140 -3.67 -13.04 -11.36
N TRP A 141 -4.65 -12.25 -10.93
CA TRP A 141 -5.32 -12.46 -9.64
C TRP A 141 -6.56 -13.30 -9.93
N ARG A 142 -6.34 -14.55 -10.36
CA ARG A 142 -7.44 -15.52 -10.43
C ARG A 142 -7.78 -15.93 -9.00
N LEU A 143 -8.76 -15.25 -8.42
CA LEU A 143 -9.68 -15.88 -7.47
C LEU A 143 -10.24 -17.12 -8.17
N ASN A 144 -9.69 -18.30 -7.86
CA ASN A 144 -10.34 -19.56 -8.23
C ASN A 144 -11.56 -19.72 -7.33
N VAL A 145 -12.69 -19.13 -7.75
CA VAL A 145 -14.02 -19.40 -7.17
C VAL A 145 -14.52 -20.81 -7.51
N SER A 146 -13.75 -21.62 -8.24
CA SER A 146 -14.13 -22.97 -8.68
C SER A 146 -14.04 -24.07 -7.61
N PHE A 147 -13.76 -23.75 -6.34
CA PHE A 147 -13.73 -24.74 -5.25
C PHE A 147 -14.86 -24.58 -4.20
N LEU A 148 -15.82 -23.69 -4.45
CA LEU A 148 -17.05 -23.58 -3.66
C LEU A 148 -18.22 -24.14 -4.46
N ASN A 149 -18.26 -25.46 -4.62
CA ASN A 149 -19.48 -26.27 -4.67
C ASN A 149 -19.05 -27.73 -4.51
N LYS A 150 -19.49 -28.34 -3.40
CA LYS A 150 -19.48 -29.79 -3.18
C LYS A 150 -20.57 -30.45 -4.03
#